data_AF-A0A9J7ECE4-F1
#
_entry.id   AF-A0A9J7ECE4-F1
#
_cell.length_a   1.000
_cell.length_b   1.000
_cell.length_c   1.000
_cell.angle_alpha   90.00
_cell.angle_beta   90.00
_cell.angle_gamma   90.00
#
_symmetry.space_group_name_H-M   'P 1'
#
loop_
_entity.id
_entity.type
_entity.pdbx_description
1 polymer ?
#
loop_
_entity_poly.entity_id
_entity_poly.type
_entity_poly.pdbx_seq_one_letter_code
_entity_poly.pdbx_strand_id
1 'polypeptide(L)'
;MSDEITHKHNYKVSLILIRDQKCFIVYISNLYNSNLLQMQCLLMNSKKRNLFCLLYGSRRYLRSSATNVEITNNVKTLSKYLNLSESKAHYLCMKHPILTKMDNDNLKSLIKTVNELGFPCQSLIEEPTLFAILPVTLKFRYKVLNECGIQNISISTLSSYLKIIKQMKVEELKTLEYLHPYINVENRLASYMTQWPTSLTSLISEDIENSTLYALRLKIIQRYLELVLDLTSDEFYRGVNTYPTIKHRPLEYINETLKILQLQIMIPNHKIKSNLYLIHADPENLRNVICNFRSIGGIDIKEIIRMHPKLAARNCNTMIEIRNILEEYGISSEAQRRCFSVYTLAPETIRERIEQAKNIPEFSTLINHPRFLKMIYYNTTAIKRLNKLYSNNKKCVSLNVLSGSSAHYEVFEKAPGDRLGKGKDLLFWISQSFGKKFNMTHIRNVIKRHPYWINTPVLQVKSVYDHLSTQFSDQDIYENCPILLYPWKKIYAALNIIERKLIQDQIPTFQDNFRYNSLSKTQKLSLVLYLLEKKHYFSGNGVWAEEKIKYSDKLDEKKLLSGQI
;
A
#
# COMPACT_ATOMS: atom_id res chain seq x y z
N MET A 1 -26.00 -57.54 -22.07
CA MET A 1 -24.75 -57.53 -22.85
C MET A 1 -24.13 -56.16 -22.62
N SER A 2 -23.35 -56.05 -21.54
CA SER A 2 -21.87 -56.17 -21.52
C SER A 2 -21.24 -54.88 -22.08
N ASP A 3 -20.50 -54.03 -21.36
CA ASP A 3 -19.64 -54.29 -20.20
C ASP A 3 -19.44 -53.07 -19.26
N GLU A 4 -19.03 -53.46 -18.06
CA GLU A 4 -18.63 -52.82 -16.80
C GLU A 4 -17.30 -52.01 -16.97
N ILE A 5 -16.96 -50.93 -16.23
CA ILE A 5 -16.24 -50.96 -14.93
C ILE A 5 -15.93 -49.50 -14.46
N THR A 6 -16.42 -49.16 -13.25
CA THR A 6 -15.87 -48.33 -12.12
C THR A 6 -15.42 -46.86 -12.31
N HIS A 7 -15.61 -45.88 -11.42
CA HIS A 7 -15.86 -45.84 -9.96
C HIS A 7 -16.79 -44.65 -9.59
N LYS A 8 -17.65 -44.87 -8.58
CA LYS A 8 -18.72 -43.99 -8.04
C LYS A 8 -18.22 -42.75 -7.29
N HIS A 9 -18.90 -41.61 -7.47
CA HIS A 9 -19.44 -40.80 -6.36
C HIS A 9 -20.78 -40.16 -6.78
N ASN A 10 -21.87 -40.56 -6.12
CA ASN A 10 -23.25 -40.12 -6.38
C ASN A 10 -23.54 -38.81 -5.64
N TYR A 11 -23.94 -37.76 -6.37
CA TYR A 11 -24.60 -36.58 -5.80
C TYR A 11 -26.02 -36.48 -6.35
N LYS A 12 -27.01 -36.25 -5.48
CA LYS A 12 -28.40 -35.95 -5.86
C LYS A 12 -28.60 -34.44 -5.73
N VAL A 13 -28.95 -33.77 -6.84
CA VAL A 13 -29.23 -32.32 -6.86
C VAL A 13 -30.73 -32.12 -7.03
N SER A 14 -31.34 -31.37 -6.12
CA SER A 14 -32.76 -30.98 -6.20
C SER A 14 -32.87 -29.45 -6.28
N LEU A 15 -33.63 -28.96 -7.26
CA LEU A 15 -33.95 -27.54 -7.46
C LEU A 15 -35.39 -27.28 -6.97
N ILE A 16 -35.56 -26.36 -6.04
CA ILE A 16 -36.89 -25.92 -5.58
C ILE A 16 -37.04 -24.44 -5.90
N LEU A 17 -38.10 -24.12 -6.66
CA LEU A 17 -38.51 -22.77 -7.03
C LEU A 17 -39.46 -22.23 -5.95
N ILE A 18 -39.10 -21.13 -5.29
CA ILE A 18 -40.00 -20.38 -4.42
C ILE A 18 -40.40 -19.11 -5.17
N ARG A 19 -41.71 -18.95 -5.43
CA ARG A 19 -42.24 -17.75 -6.08
C ARG A 19 -42.06 -16.53 -5.17
N ASP A 20 -41.71 -15.41 -5.82
CA ASP A 20 -41.62 -14.03 -5.34
C ASP A 20 -40.32 -13.44 -4.78
N GLN A 21 -39.19 -14.15 -4.79
CA GLN A 21 -37.87 -13.49 -4.85
C GLN A 21 -36.92 -14.31 -5.72
N LYS A 22 -36.32 -13.70 -6.75
CA LYS A 22 -35.37 -14.35 -7.69
C LYS A 22 -34.09 -14.81 -6.96
N CYS A 23 -34.15 -15.96 -6.29
CA CYS A 23 -33.00 -16.66 -5.74
C CYS A 23 -33.13 -18.16 -6.05
N PHE A 24 -32.05 -18.77 -6.55
CA PHE A 24 -31.93 -20.22 -6.70
C PHE A 24 -31.12 -20.77 -5.52
N ILE A 25 -31.62 -21.84 -4.88
CA ILE A 25 -30.88 -22.59 -3.87
C ILE A 25 -30.61 -23.98 -4.44
N VAL A 26 -29.34 -24.37 -4.48
CA VAL A 26 -28.89 -25.70 -4.93
C VAL A 26 -28.49 -26.52 -3.70
N TYR A 27 -29.14 -27.66 -3.48
CA TYR A 27 -28.79 -28.62 -2.43
C TYR A 27 -27.91 -29.74 -2.98
N ILE A 28 -26.80 -30.02 -2.29
CA ILE A 28 -25.96 -31.21 -2.53
C ILE A 28 -25.74 -31.89 -1.18
N SER A 29 -26.20 -33.13 -1.02
CA SER A 29 -26.02 -33.93 0.19
C SER A 29 -25.09 -35.12 -0.07
N ASN A 30 -24.04 -35.28 0.75
CA ASN A 30 -23.23 -36.50 0.82
C ASN A 30 -23.72 -37.39 1.98
N LEU A 31 -24.02 -38.66 1.69
CA LEU A 31 -24.32 -39.69 2.67
C LEU A 31 -23.00 -40.39 3.02
N TYR A 32 -22.42 -40.09 4.19
CA TYR A 32 -21.93 -41.04 5.19
C TYR A 32 -21.08 -40.29 6.25
N ASN A 33 -21.39 -40.62 7.52
CA ASN A 33 -20.81 -40.17 8.78
C ASN A 33 -21.14 -38.75 9.30
N SER A 34 -21.56 -38.77 10.55
CA SER A 34 -22.32 -37.78 11.30
C SER A 34 -21.51 -36.58 11.77
N ASN A 35 -22.22 -35.44 11.85
CA ASN A 35 -21.89 -34.22 12.59
C ASN A 35 -20.81 -33.28 12.00
N LEU A 36 -21.14 -32.57 10.91
CA LEU A 36 -20.87 -31.13 10.77
C LEU A 36 -21.56 -30.58 9.50
N LEU A 37 -22.64 -29.79 9.66
CA LEU A 37 -23.21 -29.01 8.55
C LEU A 37 -22.54 -27.64 8.51
N GLN A 38 -21.74 -27.39 7.48
CA GLN A 38 -21.07 -26.10 7.25
C GLN A 38 -21.73 -25.42 6.05
N MET A 39 -22.48 -24.34 6.28
CA MET A 39 -23.02 -23.48 5.21
C MET A 39 -21.92 -22.52 4.73
N GLN A 40 -21.62 -22.52 3.42
CA GLN A 40 -20.93 -21.42 2.75
C GLN A 40 -21.91 -20.73 1.80
N CYS A 41 -22.18 -19.44 2.03
CA CYS A 41 -22.86 -18.58 1.07
C CYS A 41 -21.84 -17.62 0.44
N LEU A 42 -21.74 -17.65 -0.88
CA LEU A 42 -21.12 -16.60 -1.70
C LEU A 42 -22.22 -15.65 -2.16
N LEU A 43 -22.15 -14.36 -1.79
CA LEU A 43 -22.96 -13.31 -2.41
C LEU A 43 -22.14 -12.05 -2.69
N MET A 44 -22.08 -11.71 -3.98
CA MET A 44 -21.76 -10.40 -4.54
C MET A 44 -23.05 -9.57 -4.60
N ASN A 45 -23.20 -8.53 -3.78
CA ASN A 45 -23.59 -7.19 -4.21
C ASN A 45 -23.82 -6.21 -3.04
N SER A 46 -23.55 -4.94 -3.34
CA SER A 46 -23.61 -3.78 -2.46
C SER A 46 -25.04 -3.39 -2.07
N LYS A 47 -25.44 -3.62 -0.82
CA LYS A 47 -26.32 -2.80 0.04
C LYS A 47 -26.61 -3.59 1.31
N LYS A 48 -26.60 -2.91 2.47
CA LYS A 48 -26.72 -3.41 3.86
C LYS A 48 -25.41 -3.86 4.53
N ARG A 49 -24.64 -2.88 5.02
CA ARG A 49 -23.73 -3.04 6.17
C ARG A 49 -24.31 -2.22 7.32
N ASN A 50 -25.16 -2.83 8.14
CA ASN A 50 -25.50 -2.29 9.46
C ASN A 50 -26.05 -3.34 10.46
N LEU A 51 -25.79 -4.64 10.25
CA LEU A 51 -26.33 -5.68 11.16
C LEU A 51 -25.41 -6.90 11.35
N PHE A 52 -24.08 -6.74 11.34
CA PHE A 52 -23.16 -7.89 11.41
C PHE A 52 -21.97 -7.74 12.39
N CYS A 53 -22.14 -6.99 13.49
CA CYS A 53 -21.13 -6.91 14.56
C CYS A 53 -21.59 -7.42 15.94
N LEU A 54 -22.75 -8.10 16.04
CA LEU A 54 -23.29 -8.56 17.33
C LEU A 54 -23.51 -10.08 17.46
N LEU A 55 -23.14 -10.92 16.48
CA LEU A 55 -23.38 -12.37 16.53
C LEU A 55 -22.21 -13.25 16.04
N TYR A 56 -20.97 -12.92 16.44
CA TYR A 56 -19.88 -13.90 16.42
C TYR A 56 -19.16 -13.95 17.78
N GLY A 57 -19.95 -14.21 18.82
CA GLY A 57 -19.47 -14.90 20.01
C GLY A 57 -19.77 -16.38 19.84
N SER A 58 -18.73 -17.21 19.93
CA SER A 58 -18.73 -18.67 20.19
C SER A 58 -18.09 -19.55 19.11
N ARG A 59 -17.09 -20.32 19.58
CA ARG A 59 -16.42 -21.52 19.04
C ARG A 59 -15.25 -21.33 18.06
N ARG A 60 -14.03 -21.42 18.63
CA ARG A 60 -13.14 -22.60 18.49
C ARG A 60 -12.12 -22.63 19.63
N TYR A 61 -12.22 -23.65 20.48
CA TYR A 61 -11.17 -24.09 21.39
C TYR A 61 -10.28 -25.08 20.64
N LEU A 62 -8.98 -24.79 20.59
CA LEU A 62 -7.84 -25.73 20.65
C LEU A 62 -6.54 -24.94 20.41
N ARG A 63 -6.04 -24.30 21.47
CA ARG A 63 -4.64 -23.84 21.66
C ARG A 63 -4.48 -23.44 23.13
N SER A 64 -4.28 -24.41 24.03
CA SER A 64 -4.23 -24.16 25.49
C SER A 64 -2.87 -23.69 26.02
N SER A 65 -1.86 -23.52 25.17
CA SER A 65 -0.52 -23.12 25.60
C SER A 65 -0.20 -21.63 25.39
N ALA A 66 -0.82 -20.94 24.42
CA ALA A 66 -0.56 -19.51 24.16
C ALA A 66 -1.37 -18.56 25.06
N THR A 67 -2.62 -18.94 25.41
CA THR A 67 -3.51 -18.11 26.22
C THR A 67 -3.02 -17.93 27.65
N ASN A 68 -2.37 -18.95 28.24
CA ASN A 68 -1.84 -18.86 29.60
C ASN A 68 -0.63 -17.93 29.70
N VAL A 69 0.17 -17.80 28.63
CA VAL A 69 1.34 -16.91 28.57
C VAL A 69 0.92 -15.44 28.41
N GLU A 70 -0.08 -15.16 27.56
CA GLU A 70 -0.62 -13.80 27.40
C GLU A 70 -1.36 -13.32 28.66
N ILE A 71 -2.13 -14.21 29.32
CA ILE A 71 -2.82 -13.89 30.57
C ILE A 71 -1.82 -13.58 31.69
N THR A 72 -0.75 -14.37 31.84
CA THR A 72 0.28 -14.11 32.87
C THR A 72 1.06 -12.82 32.59
N ASN A 73 1.31 -12.48 31.33
CA ASN A 73 2.01 -11.23 30.98
C ASN A 73 1.14 -9.98 31.24
N ASN A 74 -0.16 -10.04 30.92
CA ASN A 74 -1.09 -8.94 31.19
C ASN A 74 -1.35 -8.76 32.69
N VAL A 75 -1.43 -9.85 33.46
CA VAL A 75 -1.56 -9.79 34.93
C VAL A 75 -0.33 -9.13 35.57
N LYS A 76 0.89 -9.47 35.13
CA LYS A 76 2.12 -8.83 35.58
C LYS A 76 2.18 -7.35 35.22
N THR A 77 1.72 -7.00 34.02
CA THR A 77 1.69 -5.60 33.54
C THR A 77 0.66 -4.78 34.33
N LEU A 78 -0.55 -5.29 34.55
CA LEU A 78 -1.57 -4.65 35.39
C LEU A 78 -1.10 -4.49 36.84
N SER A 79 -0.49 -5.53 37.41
CA SER A 79 0.12 -5.50 38.74
C SER A 79 1.15 -4.37 38.86
N LYS A 80 2.06 -4.26 37.87
CA LYS A 80 3.11 -3.25 37.83
C LYS A 80 2.59 -1.82 37.65
N TYR A 81 1.63 -1.59 36.75
CA TYR A 81 1.20 -0.23 36.40
C TYR A 81 0.05 0.31 37.27
N LEU A 82 -0.75 -0.56 37.88
CA LEU A 82 -1.86 -0.18 38.75
C LEU A 82 -1.55 -0.43 40.24
N ASN A 83 -0.33 -0.86 40.58
CA ASN A 83 0.09 -1.22 41.94
C ASN A 83 -0.88 -2.20 42.61
N LEU A 84 -1.24 -3.28 41.89
CA LEU A 84 -2.17 -4.30 42.38
C LEU A 84 -1.44 -5.57 42.82
N SER A 85 -1.99 -6.30 43.79
CA SER A 85 -1.55 -7.67 44.03
C SER A 85 -1.85 -8.55 42.81
N GLU A 86 -0.99 -9.53 42.53
CA GLU A 86 -1.19 -10.45 41.40
C GLU A 86 -2.55 -11.17 41.49
N SER A 87 -3.00 -11.51 42.69
CA SER A 87 -4.33 -12.09 42.95
C SER A 87 -5.48 -11.18 42.52
N LYS A 88 -5.39 -9.87 42.80
CA LYS A 88 -6.42 -8.88 42.44
C LYS A 88 -6.41 -8.57 40.95
N ALA A 89 -5.23 -8.51 40.32
CA ALA A 89 -5.09 -8.39 38.87
C ALA A 89 -5.66 -9.63 38.15
N HIS A 90 -5.42 -10.83 38.69
CA HIS A 90 -5.96 -12.06 38.14
C HIS A 90 -7.50 -12.12 38.24
N TYR A 91 -8.06 -11.65 39.36
CA TYR A 91 -9.51 -11.52 39.54
C TYR A 91 -10.13 -10.53 38.53
N LEU A 92 -9.50 -9.37 38.30
CA LEU A 92 -9.98 -8.40 37.30
C LEU A 92 -9.94 -8.96 35.89
N CYS A 93 -8.88 -9.68 35.51
CA CYS A 93 -8.79 -10.37 34.22
C CYS A 93 -9.87 -11.44 34.03
N MET A 94 -10.24 -12.16 35.11
CA MET A 94 -11.34 -13.13 35.06
C MET A 94 -12.71 -12.44 34.92
N LYS A 95 -12.94 -11.37 35.66
CA LYS A 95 -14.21 -10.62 35.64
C LYS A 95 -14.41 -9.84 34.34
N HIS A 96 -13.32 -9.36 33.73
CA HIS A 96 -13.33 -8.54 32.52
C HIS A 96 -12.42 -9.14 31.44
N PRO A 97 -12.96 -10.01 30.55
CA PRO A 97 -12.18 -10.70 29.50
C PRO A 97 -11.54 -9.79 28.44
N ILE A 98 -11.85 -8.49 28.47
CA ILE A 98 -11.23 -7.49 27.58
C ILE A 98 -9.76 -7.28 27.98
N LEU A 99 -9.45 -7.37 29.29
CA LEU A 99 -8.11 -7.20 29.83
C LEU A 99 -7.15 -8.32 29.42
N THR A 100 -7.66 -9.53 29.21
CA THR A 100 -6.83 -10.68 28.77
C THR A 100 -6.41 -10.59 27.32
N LYS A 101 -7.09 -9.77 26.51
CA LYS A 101 -6.82 -9.58 25.07
C LYS A 101 -6.20 -8.22 24.74
N MET A 102 -6.05 -7.35 25.74
CA MET A 102 -5.52 -6.02 25.54
C MET A 102 -4.00 -6.08 25.37
N ASP A 103 -3.50 -5.38 24.36
CA ASP A 103 -2.06 -5.23 24.14
C ASP A 103 -1.44 -4.32 25.21
N ASN A 104 -0.20 -4.63 25.60
CA ASN A 104 0.54 -3.93 26.65
C ASN A 104 0.72 -2.44 26.33
N ASP A 105 0.96 -2.08 25.07
CA ASP A 105 1.16 -0.68 24.69
C ASP A 105 -0.16 0.11 24.70
N ASN A 106 -1.27 -0.54 24.36
CA ASN A 106 -2.60 0.04 24.53
C ASN A 106 -2.94 0.28 26.01
N LEU A 107 -2.58 -0.67 26.89
CA LEU A 107 -2.78 -0.54 28.34
C LEU A 107 -1.96 0.62 28.91
N LYS A 108 -0.66 0.71 28.57
CA LYS A 108 0.19 1.84 28.97
C LYS A 108 -0.37 3.18 28.49
N SER A 109 -0.81 3.24 27.24
CA SER A 109 -1.39 4.45 26.63
C SER A 109 -2.69 4.86 27.33
N LEU A 110 -3.53 3.90 27.71
CA LEU A 110 -4.76 4.17 28.46
C LEU A 110 -4.46 4.72 29.85
N ILE A 111 -3.56 4.07 30.60
CA ILE A 111 -3.17 4.51 31.95
C ILE A 111 -2.56 5.92 31.90
N LYS A 112 -1.67 6.16 30.93
CA LYS A 112 -1.11 7.49 30.69
C LYS A 112 -2.20 8.52 30.40
N THR A 113 -3.18 8.16 29.56
CA THR A 113 -4.29 9.06 29.22
C THR A 113 -5.17 9.37 30.42
N VAL A 114 -5.48 8.39 31.28
CA VAL A 114 -6.28 8.61 32.50
C VAL A 114 -5.56 9.56 33.45
N ASN A 115 -4.25 9.37 33.63
CA ASN A 115 -3.42 10.27 34.43
C ASN A 115 -3.33 11.68 33.83
N GLU A 116 -3.17 11.80 32.50
CA GLU A 116 -3.18 13.09 31.78
C GLU A 116 -4.50 13.84 31.94
N LEU A 117 -5.61 13.13 32.10
CA LEU A 117 -6.94 13.72 32.38
C LEU A 117 -7.15 14.08 33.86
N GLY A 118 -6.16 13.83 34.73
CA GLY A 118 -6.19 14.18 36.15
C GLY A 118 -6.84 13.12 37.05
N PHE A 119 -7.11 11.92 36.54
CA PHE A 119 -7.71 10.84 37.33
C PHE A 119 -6.65 9.90 37.88
N PRO A 120 -6.81 9.36 39.11
CA PRO A 120 -5.90 8.37 39.64
C PRO A 120 -6.08 7.04 38.91
N CYS A 121 -4.98 6.29 38.74
CA CYS A 121 -5.02 4.93 38.18
C CYS A 121 -6.04 4.01 38.87
N GLN A 122 -6.28 4.24 40.17
CA GLN A 122 -7.23 3.46 40.96
C GLN A 122 -8.65 3.49 40.38
N SER A 123 -9.03 4.58 39.71
CA SER A 123 -10.35 4.73 39.13
C SER A 123 -10.62 3.79 37.96
N LEU A 124 -9.58 3.27 37.29
CA LEU A 124 -9.74 2.22 36.29
C LEU A 124 -10.19 0.89 36.92
N ILE A 125 -9.86 0.66 38.19
CA ILE A 125 -10.27 -0.54 38.94
C ILE A 125 -11.72 -0.39 39.40
N GLU A 126 -12.11 0.83 39.78
CA GLU A 126 -13.48 1.16 40.20
C GLU A 126 -14.46 1.09 39.03
N GLU A 127 -14.04 1.51 37.83
CA GLU A 127 -14.83 1.43 36.60
C GLU A 127 -14.09 0.69 35.47
N PRO A 128 -14.09 -0.66 35.50
CA PRO A 128 -13.39 -1.46 34.51
C PRO A 128 -13.96 -1.34 33.08
N THR A 129 -15.15 -0.75 32.94
CA THR A 129 -15.76 -0.48 31.63
C THR A 129 -14.90 0.43 30.76
N LEU A 130 -14.05 1.27 31.37
CA LEU A 130 -13.12 2.16 30.67
C LEU A 130 -12.03 1.41 29.89
N PHE A 131 -11.66 0.19 30.30
CA PHE A 131 -10.68 -0.62 29.57
C PHE A 131 -11.15 -1.01 28.17
N ALA A 132 -12.47 -0.96 27.92
CA ALA A 132 -13.04 -1.20 26.59
C ALA A 132 -12.92 0.02 25.64
N ILE A 133 -12.52 1.19 26.15
CA ILE A 133 -12.50 2.45 25.40
C ILE A 133 -11.08 2.74 24.94
N LEU A 134 -10.93 3.12 23.66
CA LEU A 134 -9.65 3.56 23.12
C LEU A 134 -9.18 4.86 23.80
N PRO A 135 -7.87 5.02 24.09
CA PRO A 135 -7.36 6.23 24.77
C PRO A 135 -7.74 7.55 24.09
N VAL A 136 -7.65 7.60 22.75
CA VAL A 136 -8.06 8.79 21.97
C VAL A 136 -9.55 9.09 22.13
N THR A 137 -10.40 8.06 22.13
CA THR A 137 -11.84 8.23 22.35
C THR A 137 -12.13 8.76 23.75
N LEU A 138 -11.38 8.32 24.76
CA LEU A 138 -11.53 8.81 26.12
C LEU A 138 -11.19 10.30 26.24
N LYS A 139 -10.06 10.73 25.62
CA LYS A 139 -9.70 12.17 25.52
C LYS A 139 -10.80 12.99 24.85
N PHE A 140 -11.36 12.49 23.75
CA PHE A 140 -12.44 13.18 23.05
C PHE A 140 -13.71 13.26 23.89
N ARG A 141 -14.10 12.17 24.57
CA ARG A 141 -15.26 12.19 25.48
C ARG A 141 -15.10 13.24 26.57
N TYR A 142 -13.95 13.27 27.22
CA TYR A 142 -13.64 14.27 28.26
C TYR A 142 -13.73 15.69 27.72
N LYS A 143 -13.04 15.99 26.60
CA LYS A 143 -13.09 17.33 25.98
C LYS A 143 -14.50 17.73 25.57
N VAL A 144 -15.28 16.81 25.00
CA VAL A 144 -16.67 17.06 24.60
C VAL A 144 -17.56 17.42 25.80
N LEU A 145 -17.44 16.69 26.92
CA LEU A 145 -18.18 17.01 28.15
C LEU A 145 -17.79 18.40 28.69
N ASN A 146 -16.50 18.72 28.67
CA ASN A 146 -15.99 20.02 29.11
C ASN A 146 -16.47 21.19 28.23
N GLU A 147 -16.45 21.01 26.90
CA GLU A 147 -16.98 21.97 25.93
C GLU A 147 -18.47 22.23 26.15
N CYS A 148 -19.24 21.18 26.49
CA CYS A 148 -20.67 21.32 26.84
C CYS A 148 -20.90 22.01 28.19
N GLY A 149 -19.86 22.20 29.02
CA GLY A 149 -19.97 22.88 30.30
C GLY A 149 -20.37 22.00 31.48
N ILE A 150 -20.22 20.67 31.36
CA ILE A 150 -20.49 19.75 32.45
C ILE A 150 -19.50 19.98 33.58
N GLN A 151 -20.02 20.16 34.79
CA GLN A 151 -19.23 20.37 36.00
C GLN A 151 -18.68 19.03 36.53
N ASN A 152 -17.52 19.07 37.18
CA ASN A 152 -16.93 17.95 37.91
C ASN A 152 -16.92 16.62 37.13
N ILE A 153 -16.30 16.60 35.95
CA ILE A 153 -16.23 15.40 35.10
C ILE A 153 -15.53 14.27 35.87
N SER A 154 -16.32 13.29 36.30
CA SER A 154 -15.85 12.09 36.99
C SER A 154 -15.68 10.91 36.03
N ILE A 155 -15.04 9.83 36.49
CA ILE A 155 -14.94 8.58 35.74
C ILE A 155 -16.32 7.98 35.42
N SER A 156 -17.26 8.04 36.36
CA SER A 156 -18.64 7.57 36.14
C SER A 156 -19.35 8.38 35.05
N THR A 157 -19.07 9.69 34.96
CA THR A 157 -19.55 10.57 33.88
C THR A 157 -18.99 10.15 32.51
N LEU A 158 -17.71 9.74 32.46
CA LEU A 158 -17.07 9.24 31.24
C LEU A 158 -17.60 7.88 30.78
N SER A 159 -17.88 6.98 31.73
CA SER A 159 -18.51 5.69 31.46
C SER A 159 -19.93 5.86 30.94
N SER A 160 -20.69 6.78 31.51
CA SER A 160 -22.07 7.12 31.12
C SER A 160 -22.19 8.15 29.99
N TYR A 161 -21.07 8.50 29.33
CA TYR A 161 -20.99 9.54 28.29
C TYR A 161 -22.13 9.49 27.26
N LEU A 162 -22.47 8.29 26.75
CA LEU A 162 -23.50 8.16 25.71
C LEU A 162 -24.90 8.50 26.23
N LYS A 163 -25.20 8.17 27.50
CA LYS A 163 -26.47 8.53 28.14
C LYS A 163 -26.57 10.05 28.28
N ILE A 164 -25.54 10.66 28.85
CA ILE A 164 -25.47 12.10 29.09
C ILE A 164 -25.58 12.90 27.79
N ILE A 165 -24.83 12.51 26.75
CA ILE A 165 -24.77 13.30 25.51
C ILE A 165 -25.96 13.03 24.59
N LYS A 166 -26.42 11.78 24.44
CA LYS A 166 -27.43 11.43 23.42
C LYS A 166 -28.86 11.31 23.95
N GLN A 167 -29.04 11.02 25.23
CA GLN A 167 -30.36 10.67 25.77
C GLN A 167 -30.93 11.78 26.66
N MET A 168 -30.08 12.43 27.46
CA MET A 168 -30.53 13.46 28.40
C MET A 168 -30.72 14.81 27.72
N LYS A 169 -31.78 15.52 28.14
CA LYS A 169 -32.06 16.89 27.72
C LYS A 169 -31.25 17.90 28.52
N VAL A 170 -31.07 19.11 28.00
CA VAL A 170 -30.34 20.18 28.71
C VAL A 170 -31.03 20.53 30.04
N GLU A 171 -32.36 20.60 30.06
CA GLU A 171 -33.13 20.86 31.27
C GLU A 171 -32.86 19.81 32.37
N GLU A 172 -32.93 18.52 32.02
CA GLU A 172 -32.65 17.41 32.94
C GLU A 172 -31.23 17.47 33.50
N LEU A 173 -30.26 17.85 32.67
CA LEU A 173 -28.87 18.00 33.08
C LEU A 173 -28.66 19.18 34.04
N LYS A 174 -29.46 20.24 33.93
CA LYS A 174 -29.47 21.34 34.91
C LYS A 174 -30.11 20.91 36.22
N THR A 175 -31.23 20.18 36.17
CA THR A 175 -31.91 19.67 37.36
C THR A 175 -31.05 18.69 38.15
N LEU A 176 -30.25 17.87 37.46
CA LEU A 176 -29.32 16.90 38.06
C LEU A 176 -27.96 17.50 38.43
N GLU A 177 -27.81 18.82 38.39
CA GLU A 177 -26.60 19.56 38.73
C GLU A 177 -25.36 19.19 37.89
N TYR A 178 -25.54 18.53 36.74
CA TYR A 178 -24.46 18.33 35.78
C TYR A 178 -24.08 19.65 35.08
N LEU A 179 -25.06 20.51 34.84
CA LEU A 179 -24.90 21.83 34.23
C LEU A 179 -25.35 22.92 35.21
N HIS A 180 -24.65 24.05 35.18
CA HIS A 180 -25.08 25.22 35.95
C HIS A 180 -26.42 25.76 35.38
N PRO A 181 -27.41 26.11 36.21
CA PRO A 181 -28.73 26.56 35.72
C PRO A 181 -28.67 27.71 34.72
N TYR A 182 -27.72 28.63 34.95
CA TYR A 182 -27.53 29.85 34.13
C TYR A 182 -26.60 29.67 32.93
N ILE A 183 -26.09 28.45 32.66
CA ILE A 183 -25.20 28.25 31.52
C ILE A 183 -25.98 28.27 30.22
N ASN A 184 -25.58 29.13 29.28
CA ASN A 184 -26.05 29.05 27.90
C ASN A 184 -25.13 28.10 27.12
N VAL A 185 -25.61 26.87 26.92
CA VAL A 185 -24.85 25.80 26.26
C VAL A 185 -24.52 26.15 24.80
N GLU A 186 -25.44 26.79 24.07
CA GLU A 186 -25.22 27.20 22.68
C GLU A 186 -24.06 28.20 22.57
N ASN A 187 -24.11 29.30 23.35
CA ASN A 187 -23.07 30.32 23.35
C ASN A 187 -21.71 29.74 23.75
N ARG A 188 -21.70 28.83 24.73
CA ARG A 188 -20.46 28.16 25.15
C ARG A 188 -19.90 27.30 24.02
N LEU A 189 -20.71 26.46 23.39
CA LEU A 189 -20.25 25.63 22.27
C LEU A 189 -19.81 26.48 21.06
N ALA A 190 -20.51 27.57 20.77
CA ALA A 190 -20.16 28.52 19.72
C ALA A 190 -18.81 29.20 19.98
N SER A 191 -18.45 29.46 21.24
CA SER A 191 -17.17 30.10 21.61
C SER A 191 -15.92 29.32 21.16
N TYR A 192 -16.04 28.01 20.93
CA TYR A 192 -14.94 27.17 20.44
C TYR A 192 -14.74 27.25 18.92
N MET A 193 -15.61 27.94 18.18
CA MET A 193 -15.57 28.08 16.73
C MET A 193 -15.14 29.49 16.32
N THR A 194 -14.25 29.62 15.34
CA THR A 194 -13.94 30.94 14.79
C THR A 194 -15.00 31.43 13.82
N GLN A 195 -15.05 32.74 13.58
CA GLN A 195 -15.99 33.35 12.61
C GLN A 195 -17.46 33.10 12.95
N TRP A 196 -17.77 32.74 14.20
CA TRP A 196 -19.14 32.66 14.68
C TRP A 196 -19.69 34.08 14.88
N PRO A 197 -20.81 34.45 14.23
CA PRO A 197 -21.36 35.80 14.35
C PRO A 197 -21.83 36.06 15.78
N THR A 198 -21.23 37.06 16.43
CA THR A 198 -21.47 37.39 17.85
C THR A 198 -22.87 37.99 18.08
N SER A 199 -23.53 38.48 17.03
CA SER A 199 -24.85 39.13 17.07
C SER A 199 -26.03 38.16 16.96
N LEU A 200 -25.80 36.86 16.79
CA LEU A 200 -26.84 35.86 16.57
C LEU A 200 -26.90 34.88 17.76
N THR A 201 -27.50 35.33 18.86
CA THR A 201 -27.72 34.54 20.09
C THR A 201 -28.82 33.47 19.99
N SER A 202 -29.39 33.24 18.81
CA SER A 202 -30.45 32.23 18.59
C SER A 202 -30.44 31.70 17.15
N LEU A 203 -29.31 31.15 16.69
CA LEU A 203 -29.20 30.57 15.34
C LEU A 203 -29.86 29.18 15.27
N ILE A 204 -29.93 28.49 16.39
CA ILE A 204 -30.73 27.28 16.52
C ILE A 204 -32.16 27.70 16.89
N SER A 205 -33.06 27.70 15.91
CA SER A 205 -34.47 28.08 16.06
C SER A 205 -35.30 27.12 16.92
N GLU A 206 -34.68 26.24 17.69
CA GLU A 206 -35.33 25.21 18.50
C GLU A 206 -35.16 25.50 19.98
N ASP A 207 -36.08 24.95 20.77
CA ASP A 207 -36.00 24.96 22.22
C ASP A 207 -34.73 24.20 22.68
N ILE A 208 -33.76 24.98 23.15
CA ILE A 208 -32.45 24.51 23.59
C ILE A 208 -32.59 23.60 24.82
N GLU A 209 -33.51 23.92 25.73
CA GLU A 209 -33.70 23.20 26.99
C GLU A 209 -34.26 21.79 26.73
N ASN A 210 -35.16 21.66 25.75
CA ASN A 210 -35.72 20.38 25.30
C ASN A 210 -34.80 19.58 24.36
N SER A 211 -33.68 20.15 23.93
CA SER A 211 -32.74 19.51 23.02
C SER A 211 -31.72 18.66 23.78
N THR A 212 -31.18 17.62 23.12
CA THR A 212 -30.03 16.87 23.66
C THR A 212 -28.73 17.58 23.32
N LEU A 213 -27.70 17.40 24.15
CA LEU A 213 -26.35 17.94 23.87
C LEU A 213 -25.81 17.44 22.52
N TYR A 214 -26.12 16.20 22.15
CA TYR A 214 -25.78 15.65 20.83
C TYR A 214 -26.41 16.42 19.67
N ALA A 215 -27.71 16.71 19.74
CA ALA A 215 -28.42 17.42 18.68
C ALA A 215 -27.90 18.86 18.53
N LEU A 216 -27.71 19.56 19.65
CA LEU A 216 -27.14 20.91 19.68
C LEU A 216 -25.76 20.96 19.05
N ARG A 217 -24.85 20.07 19.48
CA ARG A 217 -23.49 20.00 18.91
C ARG A 217 -23.51 19.72 17.41
N LEU A 218 -24.34 18.79 16.95
CA LEU A 218 -24.40 18.44 15.53
C LEU A 218 -24.84 19.64 14.69
N LYS A 219 -25.81 20.42 15.17
CA LYS A 219 -26.25 21.65 14.52
C LYS A 219 -25.21 22.74 14.52
N ILE A 220 -24.48 22.92 15.63
CA ILE A 220 -23.38 23.90 15.69
C ILE A 220 -22.27 23.52 14.71
N ILE A 221 -21.89 22.24 14.64
CA ILE A 221 -20.92 21.76 13.64
C ILE A 221 -21.44 22.02 12.22
N GLN A 222 -22.70 21.71 11.95
CA GLN A 222 -23.32 21.96 10.65
C GLN A 222 -23.21 23.45 10.27
N ARG A 223 -23.75 24.35 11.10
CA ARG A 223 -23.74 25.80 10.85
C ARG A 223 -22.33 26.34 10.71
N TYR A 224 -21.40 25.88 11.53
CA TYR A 224 -20.01 26.29 11.45
C TYR A 224 -19.39 25.91 10.10
N LEU A 225 -19.63 24.68 9.64
CA LEU A 225 -19.12 24.19 8.37
C LEU A 225 -19.82 24.83 7.15
N GLU A 226 -21.11 25.19 7.27
CA GLU A 226 -21.82 26.01 6.29
C GLU A 226 -21.12 27.37 6.14
N LEU A 227 -20.82 28.05 7.26
CA LEU A 227 -20.16 29.36 7.25
C LEU A 227 -18.72 29.32 6.70
N VAL A 228 -17.91 28.35 7.13
CA VAL A 228 -16.47 28.33 6.82
C VAL A 228 -16.14 27.69 5.48
N LEU A 229 -16.93 26.71 5.04
CA LEU A 229 -16.65 25.93 3.83
C LEU A 229 -17.71 26.06 2.74
N ASP A 230 -18.78 26.83 2.97
CA ASP A 230 -19.93 26.93 2.06
C ASP A 230 -20.52 25.53 1.76
N LEU A 231 -20.66 24.73 2.82
CA LEU A 231 -21.31 23.42 2.76
C LEU A 231 -22.82 23.60 2.71
N THR A 232 -23.50 22.82 1.88
CA THR A 232 -24.96 22.68 1.98
C THR A 232 -25.33 21.65 3.06
N SER A 233 -26.54 21.73 3.60
CA SER A 233 -27.07 20.75 4.55
C SER A 233 -26.95 19.31 4.03
N ASP A 234 -27.26 19.08 2.74
CA ASP A 234 -27.18 17.76 2.11
C ASP A 234 -25.76 17.22 2.02
N GLU A 235 -24.79 18.08 1.70
CA GLU A 235 -23.36 17.71 1.70
C GLU A 235 -22.88 17.39 3.09
N PHE A 236 -23.30 18.16 4.10
CA PHE A 236 -22.99 17.89 5.48
C PHE A 236 -23.53 16.52 5.92
N TYR A 237 -24.81 16.23 5.73
CA TYR A 237 -25.38 14.93 6.14
C TYR A 237 -24.81 13.75 5.36
N ARG A 238 -24.48 13.91 4.07
CA ARG A 238 -23.72 12.90 3.31
C ARG A 238 -22.33 12.67 3.92
N GLY A 239 -21.66 13.74 4.31
CA GLY A 239 -20.37 13.70 5.00
C GLY A 239 -20.45 12.97 6.34
N VAL A 240 -21.44 13.32 7.16
CA VAL A 240 -21.71 12.70 8.46
C VAL A 240 -22.06 11.22 8.33
N ASN A 241 -22.79 10.82 7.28
CA ASN A 241 -23.09 9.42 7.01
C ASN A 241 -21.84 8.63 6.57
N THR A 242 -20.96 9.27 5.80
CA THR A 242 -19.69 8.67 5.35
C THR A 242 -18.68 8.59 6.50
N TYR A 243 -18.66 9.61 7.36
CA TYR A 243 -17.70 9.79 8.45
C TYR A 243 -18.42 10.12 9.77
N PRO A 244 -19.07 9.12 10.41
CA PRO A 244 -19.92 9.33 11.58
C PRO A 244 -19.18 9.80 12.82
N THR A 245 -17.85 9.68 12.86
CA THR A 245 -17.03 10.09 14.01
C THR A 245 -16.96 11.61 14.19
N ILE A 246 -17.34 12.42 13.18
CA ILE A 246 -17.33 13.89 13.27
C ILE A 246 -18.26 14.38 14.39
N LYS A 247 -19.33 13.62 14.64
CA LYS A 247 -20.35 13.87 15.67
C LYS A 247 -19.79 13.89 17.09
N HIS A 248 -18.70 13.16 17.31
CA HIS A 248 -18.08 12.99 18.62
C HIS A 248 -16.73 13.68 18.73
N ARG A 249 -16.39 14.52 17.74
CA ARG A 249 -15.14 15.25 17.74
C ARG A 249 -15.27 16.53 18.57
N PRO A 250 -14.25 16.89 19.36
CA PRO A 250 -14.20 18.19 20.02
C PRO A 250 -14.33 19.33 19.01
N LEU A 251 -15.13 20.34 19.33
CA LEU A 251 -15.36 21.50 18.47
C LEU A 251 -14.05 22.28 18.26
N GLU A 252 -13.27 22.42 19.32
CA GLU A 252 -11.93 23.02 19.27
C GLU A 252 -11.05 22.32 18.22
N TYR A 253 -11.10 20.98 18.15
CA TYR A 253 -10.28 20.20 17.23
C TYR A 253 -10.71 20.41 15.79
N ILE A 254 -12.02 20.47 15.54
CA ILE A 254 -12.56 20.80 14.21
C ILE A 254 -12.06 22.17 13.77
N ASN A 255 -12.18 23.16 14.65
CA ASN A 255 -11.75 24.53 14.40
C ASN A 255 -10.24 24.63 14.10
N GLU A 256 -9.41 24.10 14.99
CA GLU A 256 -7.95 24.09 14.81
C GLU A 256 -7.52 23.35 13.53
N THR A 257 -8.16 22.20 13.25
CA THR A 257 -7.87 21.44 12.03
C THR A 257 -8.14 22.30 10.79
N LEU A 258 -9.30 22.97 10.72
CA LEU A 258 -9.63 23.84 9.59
C LEU A 258 -8.68 25.02 9.48
N LYS A 259 -8.32 25.67 10.59
CA LYS A 259 -7.31 26.75 10.59
C LYS A 259 -5.98 26.30 10.00
N ILE A 260 -5.48 25.13 10.40
CA ILE A 260 -4.22 24.60 9.85
C ILE A 260 -4.36 24.30 8.35
N LEU A 261 -5.45 23.65 7.94
CA LEU A 261 -5.70 23.31 6.54
C LEU A 261 -5.82 24.56 5.64
N GLN A 262 -6.54 25.59 6.08
CA GLN A 262 -6.82 26.80 5.32
C GLN A 262 -5.66 27.81 5.36
N LEU A 263 -5.07 28.06 6.54
CA LEU A 263 -4.09 29.13 6.71
C LEU A 263 -2.64 28.65 6.54
N GLN A 264 -2.30 27.46 7.05
CA GLN A 264 -0.91 26.98 7.03
C GLN A 264 -0.58 26.14 5.80
N ILE A 265 -1.50 25.25 5.40
CA ILE A 265 -1.32 24.37 4.22
C ILE A 265 -1.89 25.04 2.96
N MET A 266 -2.86 25.95 3.11
CA MET A 266 -3.56 26.64 2.03
C MET A 266 -4.35 25.71 1.12
N ILE A 267 -5.05 24.72 1.70
CA ILE A 267 -5.99 23.89 0.94
C ILE A 267 -7.22 24.72 0.58
N PRO A 268 -7.62 24.78 -0.71
CA PRO A 268 -8.86 25.44 -1.11
C PRO A 268 -10.10 24.82 -0.46
N ASN A 269 -11.09 25.65 -0.10
CA ASN A 269 -12.32 25.22 0.55
C ASN A 269 -13.06 24.11 -0.22
N HIS A 270 -13.17 24.21 -1.55
CA HIS A 270 -13.80 23.17 -2.39
C HIS A 270 -13.11 21.80 -2.26
N LYS A 271 -11.80 21.78 -2.00
CA LYS A 271 -11.01 20.56 -1.83
C LYS A 271 -11.20 19.97 -0.43
N ILE A 272 -11.34 20.81 0.60
CA ILE A 272 -11.73 20.36 1.95
C ILE A 272 -13.15 19.79 1.92
N LYS A 273 -14.09 20.50 1.28
CA LYS A 273 -15.49 20.10 1.08
C LYS A 273 -15.64 18.74 0.38
N SER A 274 -14.86 18.49 -0.67
CA SER A 274 -14.83 17.18 -1.35
C SER A 274 -14.12 16.07 -0.56
N ASN A 275 -13.37 16.41 0.50
CA ASN A 275 -12.59 15.48 1.31
C ASN A 275 -12.88 15.69 2.81
N LEU A 276 -14.14 15.56 3.24
CA LEU A 276 -14.55 15.82 4.62
C LEU A 276 -13.80 14.99 5.68
N TYR A 277 -13.19 13.85 5.31
CA TYR A 277 -12.31 13.11 6.21
C TYR A 277 -11.13 13.96 6.74
N LEU A 278 -10.75 15.04 6.06
CA LEU A 278 -9.71 15.96 6.51
C LEU A 278 -10.07 16.65 7.83
N ILE A 279 -11.36 16.88 8.08
CA ILE A 279 -11.86 17.45 9.33
C ILE A 279 -11.63 16.50 10.51
N HIS A 280 -11.29 15.22 10.24
CA HIS A 280 -10.94 14.22 11.25
C HIS A 280 -9.43 14.11 11.51
N ALA A 281 -8.59 14.90 10.84
CA ALA A 281 -7.16 14.92 11.11
C ALA A 281 -6.89 15.46 12.52
N ASP A 282 -6.00 14.83 13.27
CA ASP A 282 -5.59 15.33 14.58
C ASP A 282 -4.74 16.60 14.43
N PRO A 283 -5.14 17.76 15.01
CA PRO A 283 -4.42 19.02 14.82
C PRO A 283 -2.97 18.96 15.31
N GLU A 284 -2.70 18.26 16.41
CA GLU A 284 -1.33 18.08 16.94
C GLU A 284 -0.46 17.30 15.96
N ASN A 285 -0.96 16.14 15.51
CA ASN A 285 -0.26 15.36 14.49
C ASN A 285 -0.08 16.14 13.18
N LEU A 286 -1.07 16.92 12.74
CA LEU A 286 -0.99 17.72 11.52
C LEU A 286 0.12 18.79 11.64
N ARG A 287 0.24 19.46 12.80
CA ARG A 287 1.36 20.37 13.08
C ARG A 287 2.69 19.63 13.04
N ASN A 288 2.79 18.44 13.62
CA ASN A 288 4.00 17.63 13.57
C ASN A 288 4.40 17.25 12.13
N VAL A 289 3.45 16.88 11.28
CA VAL A 289 3.72 16.61 9.86
C VAL A 289 4.29 17.85 9.16
N ILE A 290 3.74 19.04 9.44
CA ILE A 290 4.21 20.28 8.82
C ILE A 290 5.62 20.65 9.34
N CYS A 291 5.85 20.62 10.66
CA CYS A 291 7.07 21.13 11.28
C CYS A 291 8.24 20.14 11.23
N ASN A 292 7.98 18.86 11.50
CA ASN A 292 9.02 17.85 11.71
C ASN A 292 9.33 17.08 10.43
N PHE A 293 8.30 16.73 9.64
CA PHE A 293 8.51 15.94 8.42
C PHE A 293 8.99 16.80 7.24
N ARG A 294 8.48 18.03 7.07
CA ARG A 294 8.91 19.08 6.12
C ARG A 294 8.85 18.80 4.61
N SER A 295 9.36 17.68 4.09
CA SER A 295 9.40 17.44 2.63
C SER A 295 9.39 15.96 2.22
N ILE A 296 9.04 15.67 0.97
CA ILE A 296 9.21 14.34 0.35
C ILE A 296 9.89 14.51 -1.01
N GLY A 297 11.01 13.81 -1.20
CA GLY A 297 11.76 13.88 -2.46
C GLY A 297 12.13 15.30 -2.90
N GLY A 298 12.35 16.21 -1.94
CA GLY A 298 12.68 17.62 -2.17
C GLY A 298 11.50 18.57 -2.38
N ILE A 299 10.25 18.11 -2.26
CA ILE A 299 9.04 18.96 -2.37
C ILE A 299 8.45 19.19 -0.97
N ASP A 300 8.02 20.42 -0.67
CA ASP A 300 7.40 20.79 0.60
C ASP A 300 6.15 19.93 0.88
N ILE A 301 6.06 19.40 2.11
CA ILE A 301 4.93 18.59 2.55
C ILE A 301 3.58 19.32 2.41
N LYS A 302 3.55 20.66 2.55
CA LYS A 302 2.34 21.46 2.36
C LYS A 302 1.83 21.36 0.92
N GLU A 303 2.72 21.45 -0.06
CA GLU A 303 2.39 21.28 -1.48
C GLU A 303 1.89 19.86 -1.76
N ILE A 304 2.54 18.87 -1.16
CA ILE A 304 2.17 17.47 -1.35
C ILE A 304 0.80 17.20 -0.75
N ILE A 305 0.49 17.71 0.44
CA ILE A 305 -0.84 17.58 1.05
C ILE A 305 -1.88 18.29 0.18
N ARG A 306 -1.57 19.48 -0.38
CA ARG A 306 -2.45 20.16 -1.33
C ARG A 306 -2.75 19.28 -2.55
N MET A 307 -1.78 18.52 -3.07
CA MET A 307 -2.00 17.59 -4.19
C MET A 307 -2.70 16.29 -3.74
N HIS A 308 -2.32 15.74 -2.60
CA HIS A 308 -2.71 14.45 -2.03
C HIS A 308 -3.19 14.59 -0.57
N PRO A 309 -4.45 15.03 -0.35
CA PRO A 309 -4.92 15.40 0.99
C PRO A 309 -4.95 14.26 2.01
N LYS A 310 -5.01 13.00 1.54
CA LYS A 310 -4.96 11.81 2.42
C LYS A 310 -3.73 11.77 3.34
N LEU A 311 -2.65 12.45 2.98
CA LEU A 311 -1.44 12.51 3.81
C LEU A 311 -1.61 13.38 5.06
N ALA A 312 -2.54 14.34 5.07
CA ALA A 312 -2.82 15.16 6.25
C ALA A 312 -3.30 14.32 7.46
N ALA A 313 -3.97 13.20 7.20
CA ALA A 313 -4.49 12.31 8.23
C ALA A 313 -3.49 11.22 8.67
N ARG A 314 -2.26 11.20 8.12
CA ARG A 314 -1.25 10.19 8.46
C ARG A 314 -0.42 10.62 9.65
N ASN A 315 -0.07 9.63 10.49
CA ASN A 315 0.77 9.86 11.66
C ASN A 315 2.19 10.26 11.21
N CYS A 316 2.71 11.36 11.78
CA CYS A 316 4.04 11.87 11.48
C CYS A 316 5.14 10.81 11.71
N ASN A 317 5.08 10.07 12.82
CA ASN A 317 6.08 9.06 13.17
C ASN A 317 6.10 7.93 12.14
N THR A 318 4.92 7.47 11.71
CA THR A 318 4.79 6.47 10.64
C THR A 318 5.38 6.99 9.32
N MET A 319 5.17 8.26 8.98
CA MET A 319 5.76 8.84 7.77
C MET A 319 7.29 8.93 7.85
N ILE A 320 7.84 9.28 9.01
CA ILE A 320 9.29 9.29 9.27
C ILE A 320 9.86 7.87 9.12
N GLU A 321 9.22 6.87 9.71
CA GLU A 321 9.64 5.47 9.60
C GLU A 321 9.66 4.99 8.14
N ILE A 322 8.62 5.33 7.36
CA ILE A 322 8.58 5.04 5.93
C ILE A 322 9.75 5.71 5.20
N ARG A 323 10.07 6.97 5.52
CA ARG A 323 11.24 7.65 4.93
C ARG A 323 12.53 6.88 5.24
N ASN A 324 12.73 6.50 6.49
CA ASN A 324 13.93 5.77 6.92
C ASN A 324 14.04 4.42 6.18
N ILE A 325 12.94 3.69 6.01
CA ILE A 325 12.89 2.46 5.21
C ILE A 325 13.27 2.77 3.75
N LEU A 326 12.72 3.81 3.14
CA LEU A 326 13.05 4.14 1.76
C LEU A 326 14.53 4.51 1.57
N GLU A 327 15.13 5.17 2.56
CA GLU A 327 16.56 5.51 2.58
C GLU A 327 17.44 4.27 2.80
N GLU A 328 17.09 3.40 3.75
CA GLU A 328 17.76 2.11 4.03
C GLU A 328 17.88 1.25 2.76
N TYR A 329 16.84 1.24 1.94
CA TYR A 329 16.81 0.47 0.69
C TYR A 329 17.34 1.23 -0.54
N GLY A 330 17.90 2.43 -0.35
CA GLY A 330 18.49 3.23 -1.43
C GLY A 330 17.48 3.76 -2.45
N ILE A 331 16.20 3.91 -2.08
CA ILE A 331 15.17 4.37 -3.01
C ILE A 331 15.30 5.87 -3.27
N SER A 332 15.55 6.21 -4.54
CA SER A 332 15.80 7.59 -4.96
C SER A 332 14.66 8.56 -4.64
N SER A 333 15.02 9.81 -4.35
CA SER A 333 14.07 10.93 -4.22
C SER A 333 13.20 11.11 -5.47
N GLU A 334 13.71 10.76 -6.65
CA GLU A 334 12.93 10.78 -7.89
C GLU A 334 11.78 9.77 -7.87
N ALA A 335 12.02 8.55 -7.38
CA ALA A 335 10.96 7.55 -7.23
C ALA A 335 9.89 8.02 -6.22
N GLN A 336 10.31 8.67 -5.13
CA GLN A 336 9.38 9.21 -4.12
C GLN A 336 8.46 10.29 -4.71
N ARG A 337 9.01 11.22 -5.51
CA ARG A 337 8.24 12.27 -6.22
C ARG A 337 7.18 11.70 -7.17
N ARG A 338 7.39 10.49 -7.70
CA ARG A 338 6.43 9.84 -8.61
C ARG A 338 5.33 9.08 -7.86
N CYS A 339 5.45 8.87 -6.55
CA CYS A 339 4.49 8.07 -5.78
C CYS A 339 4.37 8.51 -4.31
N PHE A 340 3.83 9.70 -4.04
CA PHE A 340 3.54 10.15 -2.67
C PHE A 340 2.55 9.23 -1.93
N SER A 341 1.66 8.55 -2.66
CA SER A 341 0.70 7.60 -2.09
C SER A 341 1.36 6.45 -1.33
N VAL A 342 2.65 6.17 -1.53
CA VAL A 342 3.37 5.14 -0.77
C VAL A 342 3.35 5.41 0.74
N TYR A 343 3.36 6.69 1.16
CA TYR A 343 3.25 7.12 2.55
C TYR A 343 1.86 6.86 3.17
N THR A 344 0.94 6.32 2.38
CA THR A 344 -0.36 5.85 2.89
C THR A 344 -0.36 4.35 3.24
N LEU A 345 0.75 3.63 3.08
CA LEU A 345 0.86 2.24 3.50
C LEU A 345 1.41 2.13 4.93
N ALA A 346 1.31 0.94 5.52
CA ALA A 346 2.02 0.65 6.77
C ALA A 346 3.53 0.43 6.48
N PRO A 347 4.43 0.84 7.39
CA PRO A 347 5.88 0.65 7.25
C PRO A 347 6.26 -0.80 6.97
N GLU A 348 5.70 -1.74 7.75
CA GLU A 348 5.93 -3.18 7.57
C GLU A 348 5.52 -3.68 6.18
N THR A 349 4.38 -3.22 5.68
CA THR A 349 3.92 -3.58 4.33
C THR A 349 4.88 -3.08 3.25
N ILE A 350 5.52 -1.92 3.44
CA ILE A 350 6.51 -1.42 2.49
C ILE A 350 7.78 -2.28 2.55
N ARG A 351 8.29 -2.54 3.75
CA ARG A 351 9.47 -3.38 3.98
C ARG A 351 9.29 -4.77 3.35
N GLU A 352 8.19 -5.45 3.69
CA GLU A 352 7.84 -6.77 3.16
C GLU A 352 7.80 -6.77 1.62
N ARG A 353 7.12 -5.79 1.03
CA ARG A 353 6.98 -5.71 -0.44
C ARG A 353 8.28 -5.39 -1.16
N ILE A 354 9.18 -4.62 -0.54
CA ILE A 354 10.50 -4.35 -1.12
C ILE A 354 11.37 -5.61 -1.04
N GLU A 355 11.36 -6.33 0.09
CA GLU A 355 12.07 -7.62 0.21
C GLU A 355 11.55 -8.66 -0.79
N GLN A 356 10.23 -8.81 -0.92
CA GLN A 356 9.64 -9.66 -1.96
C GLN A 356 10.07 -9.23 -3.36
N ALA A 357 10.17 -7.92 -3.63
CA ALA A 357 10.60 -7.42 -4.92
C ALA A 357 12.07 -7.72 -5.22
N LYS A 358 12.95 -7.82 -4.21
CA LYS A 358 14.35 -8.25 -4.42
C LYS A 358 14.45 -9.68 -4.93
N ASN A 359 13.52 -10.55 -4.52
CA ASN A 359 13.48 -11.96 -4.93
C ASN A 359 12.93 -12.17 -6.35
N ILE A 360 12.32 -11.15 -6.96
CA ILE A 360 11.75 -11.23 -8.31
C ILE A 360 12.72 -10.55 -9.30
N PRO A 361 13.30 -11.28 -10.28
CA PRO A 361 14.31 -10.76 -11.19
C PRO A 361 13.91 -9.47 -11.94
N GLU A 362 12.65 -9.38 -12.38
CA GLU A 362 12.13 -8.20 -13.10
C GLU A 362 12.10 -6.95 -12.21
N PHE A 363 11.83 -7.13 -10.93
CA PHE A 363 11.66 -6.04 -9.98
C PHE A 363 13.00 -5.60 -9.42
N SER A 364 13.86 -6.55 -9.03
CA SER A 364 15.19 -6.27 -8.52
C SER A 364 16.07 -5.53 -9.54
N THR A 365 15.93 -5.89 -10.83
CA THR A 365 16.62 -5.21 -11.94
C THR A 365 16.23 -3.74 -12.07
N LEU A 366 15.03 -3.36 -11.64
CA LEU A 366 14.48 -2.02 -11.81
C LEU A 366 14.25 -1.30 -10.47
N ILE A 367 14.98 -1.66 -9.41
CA ILE A 367 14.84 -1.05 -8.07
C ILE A 367 15.07 0.46 -8.08
N ASN A 368 16.03 0.93 -8.89
CA ASN A 368 16.38 2.34 -9.03
C ASN A 368 15.43 3.11 -9.97
N HIS A 369 14.46 2.44 -10.58
CA HIS A 369 13.58 3.06 -11.57
C HIS A 369 12.60 4.04 -10.89
N PRO A 370 12.33 5.24 -11.47
CA PRO A 370 11.42 6.23 -10.87
C PRO A 370 10.00 5.74 -10.62
N ARG A 371 9.59 4.61 -11.21
CA ARG A 371 8.26 4.01 -11.00
C ARG A 371 8.27 2.80 -10.08
N PHE A 372 9.42 2.43 -9.52
CA PHE A 372 9.53 1.30 -8.61
C PHE A 372 8.56 1.41 -7.43
N LEU A 373 8.46 2.58 -6.79
CA LEU A 373 7.51 2.79 -5.69
C LEU A 373 6.04 2.66 -6.11
N LYS A 374 5.71 3.00 -7.36
CA LYS A 374 4.36 2.79 -7.87
C LYS A 374 4.05 1.29 -8.00
N MET A 375 5.03 0.49 -8.38
CA MET A 375 4.91 -0.97 -8.37
C MET A 375 4.76 -1.51 -6.94
N ILE A 376 5.54 -1.02 -5.97
CA ILE A 376 5.38 -1.39 -4.56
C ILE A 376 3.98 -1.04 -4.04
N TYR A 377 3.46 0.13 -4.40
CA TYR A 377 2.11 0.54 -4.01
C TYR A 377 1.03 -0.41 -4.58
N TYR A 378 1.14 -0.78 -5.85
CA TYR A 378 0.24 -1.73 -6.54
C TYR A 378 0.77 -3.17 -6.59
N ASN A 379 1.54 -3.61 -5.57
CA ASN A 379 2.29 -4.87 -5.59
C ASN A 379 1.44 -6.10 -5.96
N THR A 380 0.29 -6.30 -5.32
CA THR A 380 -0.59 -7.44 -5.60
C THR A 380 -1.09 -7.49 -7.04
N THR A 381 -1.34 -6.32 -7.64
CA THR A 381 -1.74 -6.23 -9.05
C THR A 381 -0.54 -6.46 -9.97
N ALA A 382 0.63 -5.91 -9.63
CA ALA A 382 1.85 -6.08 -10.39
C ALA A 382 2.29 -7.56 -10.46
N ILE A 383 2.25 -8.29 -9.34
CA ILE A 383 2.59 -9.71 -9.29
C ILE A 383 1.61 -10.55 -10.12
N LYS A 384 0.29 -10.33 -9.96
CA LYS A 384 -0.72 -11.03 -10.76
C LYS A 384 -0.52 -10.81 -12.26
N ARG A 385 -0.25 -9.56 -12.65
CA ARG A 385 0.03 -9.19 -14.04
C ARG A 385 1.30 -9.83 -14.56
N LEU A 386 2.37 -9.86 -13.76
CA LEU A 386 3.63 -10.50 -14.11
C LEU A 386 3.43 -12.01 -14.36
N ASN A 387 2.78 -12.71 -13.44
CA ASN A 387 2.51 -14.15 -13.57
C ASN A 387 1.70 -14.47 -14.84
N LYS A 388 0.72 -13.62 -15.18
CA LYS A 388 -0.07 -13.78 -16.41
C LYS A 388 0.74 -13.49 -17.69
N LEU A 389 1.70 -12.58 -17.63
CA LEU A 389 2.60 -12.34 -18.76
C LEU A 389 3.56 -13.52 -18.97
N TYR A 390 4.02 -14.13 -17.88
CA TYR A 390 4.81 -15.35 -17.94
C TYR A 390 4.04 -16.53 -18.53
N SER A 391 2.77 -16.74 -18.16
CA SER A 391 1.96 -17.79 -18.78
C SER A 391 1.75 -17.57 -20.29
N ASN A 392 1.87 -16.33 -20.76
CA ASN A 392 1.73 -15.96 -22.17
C ASN A 392 3.09 -15.85 -22.89
N ASN A 393 4.19 -16.33 -22.30
CA ASN A 393 5.56 -16.29 -22.84
C ASN A 393 6.06 -14.87 -23.20
N LYS A 394 5.56 -13.83 -22.52
CA LYS A 394 6.02 -12.45 -22.71
C LYS A 394 7.19 -12.14 -21.79
N LYS A 395 8.32 -11.76 -22.37
CA LYS A 395 9.59 -11.57 -21.63
C LYS A 395 9.94 -10.09 -21.46
N CYS A 396 9.51 -9.22 -22.37
CA CYS A 396 9.77 -7.77 -22.32
C CYS A 396 8.80 -7.04 -21.38
N VAL A 397 8.94 -7.29 -20.09
CA VAL A 397 8.08 -6.68 -19.07
C VAL A 397 8.56 -5.28 -18.70
N SER A 398 7.61 -4.33 -18.63
CA SER A 398 7.86 -2.95 -18.20
C SER A 398 7.11 -2.64 -16.90
N LEU A 399 7.74 -1.87 -16.00
CA LEU A 399 7.09 -1.40 -14.77
C LEU A 399 5.86 -0.54 -15.08
N ASN A 400 5.83 0.15 -16.23
CA ASN A 400 4.65 0.90 -16.66
C ASN A 400 3.44 -0.01 -16.97
N VAL A 401 3.70 -1.19 -17.52
CA VAL A 401 2.63 -2.16 -17.84
C VAL A 401 2.12 -2.81 -16.55
N LEU A 402 3.03 -3.15 -15.64
CA LEU A 402 2.67 -3.81 -14.39
C LEU A 402 1.93 -2.88 -13.42
N SER A 403 2.41 -1.64 -13.24
CA SER A 403 1.85 -0.65 -12.30
C SER A 403 0.91 0.38 -12.94
N GLY A 404 0.60 0.22 -14.23
CA GLY A 404 -0.22 1.14 -15.02
C GLY A 404 -1.72 0.86 -14.95
N SER A 405 -2.49 1.56 -15.79
CA SER A 405 -3.94 1.35 -15.93
C SER A 405 -4.27 -0.02 -16.51
N SER A 406 -5.44 -0.57 -16.18
CA SER A 406 -5.92 -1.84 -16.73
C SER A 406 -6.04 -1.81 -18.24
N ALA A 407 -6.55 -0.71 -18.82
CA ALA A 407 -6.63 -0.54 -20.26
C ALA A 407 -5.26 -0.66 -20.95
N HIS A 408 -4.20 -0.05 -20.38
CA HIS A 408 -2.87 -0.15 -20.97
C HIS A 408 -2.27 -1.56 -20.84
N TYR A 409 -2.55 -2.23 -19.71
CA TYR A 409 -2.14 -3.60 -19.49
C TYR A 409 -2.82 -4.56 -20.48
N GLU A 410 -4.13 -4.46 -20.67
CA GLU A 410 -4.88 -5.34 -21.56
C GLU A 410 -4.46 -5.22 -23.03
N VAL A 411 -4.18 -3.99 -23.49
CA VAL A 411 -3.62 -3.75 -24.83
C VAL A 411 -2.25 -4.43 -24.98
N PHE A 412 -1.39 -4.30 -23.96
CA PHE A 412 -0.10 -4.98 -23.96
C PHE A 412 -0.26 -6.51 -23.93
N GLU A 413 -1.19 -7.02 -23.12
CA GLU A 413 -1.43 -8.45 -22.94
C GLU A 413 -1.94 -9.12 -24.23
N LYS A 414 -2.85 -8.47 -24.96
CA LYS A 414 -3.43 -8.99 -26.21
C LYS A 414 -2.53 -8.83 -27.44
N ALA A 415 -1.55 -7.93 -27.39
CA ALA A 415 -0.67 -7.69 -28.53
C ALA A 415 0.16 -8.94 -28.89
N PRO A 416 0.37 -9.23 -30.19
CA PRO A 416 1.21 -10.35 -30.61
C PRO A 416 2.68 -10.08 -30.27
N GLY A 417 3.30 -11.03 -29.58
CA GLY A 417 4.69 -10.93 -29.13
C GLY A 417 4.97 -9.77 -28.16
N ASP A 418 6.23 -9.39 -28.07
CA ASP A 418 6.74 -8.37 -27.14
C ASP A 418 6.79 -6.95 -27.73
N ARG A 419 5.98 -6.67 -28.76
CA ARG A 419 6.05 -5.44 -29.58
C ARG A 419 5.76 -4.12 -28.85
N LEU A 420 5.21 -4.16 -27.64
CA LEU A 420 4.79 -2.97 -26.89
C LEU A 420 5.62 -2.70 -25.63
N GLY A 421 6.72 -3.43 -25.43
CA GLY A 421 7.62 -3.24 -24.31
C GLY A 421 8.34 -1.91 -24.48
N LYS A 422 7.75 -0.80 -24.02
CA LYS A 422 8.30 0.55 -24.21
C LYS A 422 9.77 0.54 -23.79
N GLY A 423 10.69 0.63 -24.75
CA GLY A 423 12.14 0.54 -24.53
C GLY A 423 12.73 1.64 -23.64
N LYS A 424 11.89 2.47 -23.01
CA LYS A 424 12.27 3.42 -21.96
C LYS A 424 12.89 2.72 -20.76
N ASP A 425 12.32 1.59 -20.33
CA ASP A 425 12.84 0.86 -19.16
C ASP A 425 14.22 0.25 -19.49
N LEU A 426 14.39 -0.25 -20.73
CA LEU A 426 15.67 -0.73 -21.24
C LEU A 426 16.72 0.40 -21.30
N LEU A 427 16.38 1.54 -21.90
CA LEU A 427 17.28 2.69 -22.02
C LEU A 427 17.66 3.25 -20.64
N PHE A 428 16.68 3.32 -19.73
CA PHE A 428 16.91 3.72 -18.36
C PHE A 428 17.90 2.78 -17.69
N TRP A 429 17.69 1.46 -17.82
CA TRP A 429 18.57 0.47 -17.22
C TRP A 429 20.00 0.58 -17.77
N ILE A 430 20.17 0.62 -19.09
CA ILE A 430 21.50 0.75 -19.72
C ILE A 430 22.22 2.03 -19.27
N SER A 431 21.50 3.16 -19.25
CA SER A 431 22.06 4.44 -18.78
C SER A 431 22.46 4.38 -17.31
N GLN A 432 21.71 3.64 -16.49
CA GLN A 432 21.99 3.46 -15.07
C GLN A 432 23.21 2.56 -14.86
N SER A 433 23.38 1.50 -15.66
CA SER A 433 24.50 0.56 -15.58
C SER A 433 25.84 1.25 -15.82
N PHE A 434 25.88 2.22 -16.74
CA PHE A 434 27.07 3.07 -16.96
C PHE A 434 27.25 4.19 -15.93
N GLY A 435 26.50 4.20 -14.81
CA GLY A 435 26.60 5.22 -13.77
C GLY A 435 26.19 6.63 -14.24
N LYS A 436 25.34 6.74 -15.27
CA LYS A 436 24.94 8.02 -15.90
C LYS A 436 26.10 8.87 -16.45
N LYS A 437 27.26 8.25 -16.72
CA LYS A 437 28.41 8.91 -17.36
C LYS A 437 28.09 9.38 -18.78
N PHE A 438 27.24 8.63 -19.48
CA PHE A 438 26.88 8.89 -20.87
C PHE A 438 25.46 9.45 -21.02
N ASN A 439 25.27 10.30 -22.02
CA ASN A 439 23.96 10.90 -22.30
C ASN A 439 22.96 9.85 -22.80
N MET A 440 21.81 9.75 -22.13
CA MET A 440 20.72 8.83 -22.50
C MET A 440 20.19 9.04 -23.93
N THR A 441 20.25 10.26 -24.47
CA THR A 441 19.86 10.52 -25.87
C THR A 441 20.82 9.87 -26.86
N HIS A 442 22.12 9.88 -26.56
CA HIS A 442 23.13 9.25 -27.38
C HIS A 442 23.03 7.73 -27.32
N ILE A 443 22.90 7.15 -26.13
CA ILE A 443 22.63 5.71 -25.93
C ILE A 443 21.43 5.28 -26.77
N ARG A 444 20.34 6.07 -26.73
CA ARG A 444 19.14 5.82 -27.51
C ARG A 444 19.40 5.83 -29.02
N ASN A 445 20.20 6.77 -29.52
CA ASN A 445 20.50 6.86 -30.95
C ASN A 445 21.35 5.68 -31.43
N VAL A 446 22.29 5.21 -30.61
CA VAL A 446 23.12 4.04 -30.93
C VAL A 446 22.28 2.76 -30.94
N ILE A 447 21.51 2.51 -29.88
CA ILE A 447 20.70 1.29 -29.73
C ILE A 447 19.59 1.21 -30.78
N LYS A 448 18.95 2.34 -31.12
CA LYS A 448 17.88 2.40 -32.12
C LYS A 448 18.29 1.93 -33.51
N ARG A 449 19.58 1.93 -33.83
CA ARG A 449 20.09 1.40 -35.11
C ARG A 449 19.77 -0.08 -35.27
N HIS A 450 19.60 -0.80 -34.16
CA HIS A 450 19.23 -2.21 -34.18
C HIS A 450 17.71 -2.38 -34.35
N PRO A 451 17.21 -3.14 -35.34
CA PRO A 451 15.77 -3.20 -35.65
C PRO A 451 14.91 -3.77 -34.52
N TYR A 452 15.45 -4.68 -33.71
CA TYR A 452 14.72 -5.37 -32.64
C TYR A 452 15.03 -4.87 -31.22
N TRP A 453 15.61 -3.68 -31.06
CA TRP A 453 16.04 -3.19 -29.74
C TRP A 453 14.94 -3.10 -28.67
N ILE A 454 13.68 -2.94 -29.09
CA ILE A 454 12.51 -2.87 -28.20
C ILE A 454 12.08 -4.27 -27.72
N ASN A 455 12.48 -5.31 -28.44
CA ASN A 455 12.08 -6.69 -28.22
C ASN A 455 13.08 -7.49 -27.37
N THR A 456 14.12 -6.84 -26.84
CA THR A 456 15.09 -7.49 -25.95
C THR A 456 14.69 -7.27 -24.48
N PRO A 457 14.52 -8.34 -23.68
CA PRO A 457 14.22 -8.22 -22.26
C PRO A 457 15.35 -7.54 -21.48
N VAL A 458 15.00 -6.64 -20.55
CA VAL A 458 15.97 -5.95 -19.68
C VAL A 458 16.82 -6.94 -18.88
N LEU A 459 16.23 -8.06 -18.44
CA LEU A 459 16.94 -9.10 -17.69
C LEU A 459 18.09 -9.72 -18.49
N GLN A 460 17.89 -9.95 -19.80
CA GLN A 460 18.96 -10.45 -20.67
C GLN A 460 20.06 -9.41 -20.81
N VAL A 461 19.69 -8.15 -21.04
CA VAL A 461 20.64 -7.04 -21.18
C VAL A 461 21.47 -6.86 -19.91
N LYS A 462 20.85 -7.01 -18.73
CA LYS A 462 21.54 -7.06 -17.44
C LYS A 462 22.58 -8.17 -17.38
N SER A 463 22.14 -9.40 -17.64
CA SER A 463 23.05 -10.54 -17.63
C SER A 463 24.24 -10.33 -18.57
N VAL A 464 24.02 -9.81 -19.78
CA VAL A 464 25.09 -9.60 -20.76
C VAL A 464 26.07 -8.53 -20.29
N TYR A 465 25.57 -7.41 -19.76
CA TYR A 465 26.40 -6.35 -19.19
C TYR A 465 27.26 -6.87 -18.04
N ASP A 466 26.67 -7.58 -17.09
CA ASP A 466 27.37 -8.11 -15.92
C ASP A 466 28.55 -9.00 -16.36
N HIS A 467 28.36 -9.86 -17.36
CA HIS A 467 29.45 -10.68 -17.90
C HIS A 467 30.51 -9.87 -18.64
N LEU A 468 30.10 -8.93 -19.52
CA LEU A 468 31.05 -8.11 -20.28
C LEU A 468 31.89 -7.20 -19.38
N SER A 469 31.30 -6.65 -18.32
CA SER A 469 31.98 -5.75 -17.38
C SER A 469 33.15 -6.40 -16.63
N THR A 470 33.25 -7.74 -16.64
CA THR A 470 34.40 -8.45 -16.06
C THR A 470 35.67 -8.33 -16.90
N GLN A 471 35.54 -8.07 -18.21
CA GLN A 471 36.65 -8.07 -19.16
C GLN A 471 36.82 -6.73 -19.89
N PHE A 472 35.73 -5.97 -20.04
CA PHE A 472 35.64 -4.74 -20.82
C PHE A 472 35.25 -3.56 -19.92
N SER A 473 35.78 -2.38 -20.22
CA SER A 473 35.40 -1.16 -19.50
C SER A 473 34.02 -0.66 -19.93
N ASP A 474 33.38 0.17 -19.10
CA ASP A 474 32.12 0.85 -19.44
C ASP A 474 32.19 1.57 -20.79
N GLN A 475 33.35 2.16 -21.11
CA GLN A 475 33.60 2.87 -22.37
C GLN A 475 33.62 1.91 -23.57
N ASP A 476 34.32 0.78 -23.46
CA ASP A 476 34.39 -0.24 -24.52
C ASP A 476 32.99 -0.78 -24.86
N ILE A 477 32.18 -1.04 -23.82
CA ILE A 477 30.80 -1.55 -23.95
C ILE A 477 29.88 -0.47 -24.51
N TYR A 478 30.06 0.79 -24.11
CA TYR A 478 29.29 1.92 -24.61
C TYR A 478 29.51 2.17 -26.11
N GLU A 479 30.76 2.11 -26.58
CA GLU A 479 31.09 2.24 -28.01
C GLU A 479 30.47 1.12 -28.85
N ASN A 480 30.27 -0.05 -28.23
CA ASN A 480 29.67 -1.23 -28.84
C ASN A 480 28.28 -1.56 -28.27
N CYS A 481 27.53 -0.54 -27.81
CA CYS A 481 26.28 -0.71 -27.04
C CYS A 481 25.25 -1.72 -27.62
N PRO A 482 25.06 -1.84 -28.96
CA PRO A 482 24.15 -2.85 -29.52
C PRO A 482 24.47 -4.29 -29.13
N ILE A 483 25.72 -4.61 -28.73
CA ILE A 483 26.13 -5.96 -28.30
C ILE A 483 25.30 -6.46 -27.12
N LEU A 484 24.83 -5.54 -26.28
CA LEU A 484 24.00 -5.82 -25.11
C LEU A 484 22.66 -6.48 -25.48
N LEU A 485 22.21 -6.32 -26.72
CA LEU A 485 20.95 -6.88 -27.19
C LEU A 485 21.04 -8.39 -27.48
N TYR A 486 22.24 -8.95 -27.63
CA TYR A 486 22.45 -10.33 -28.07
C TYR A 486 22.50 -11.30 -26.89
N PRO A 487 22.14 -12.58 -27.07
CA PRO A 487 22.27 -13.58 -26.01
C PRO A 487 23.74 -13.82 -25.64
N TRP A 488 24.04 -13.87 -24.33
CA TRP A 488 25.41 -14.11 -23.83
C TRP A 488 26.06 -15.35 -24.44
N LYS A 489 25.32 -16.44 -24.63
CA LYS A 489 25.83 -17.68 -25.24
C LYS A 489 26.44 -17.44 -26.63
N LYS A 490 25.82 -16.59 -27.45
CA LYS A 490 26.32 -16.27 -28.80
C LYS A 490 27.55 -15.35 -28.72
N ILE A 491 27.51 -14.35 -27.83
CA ILE A 491 28.64 -13.44 -27.58
C ILE A 491 29.87 -14.23 -27.13
N TYR A 492 29.70 -15.12 -26.15
CA TYR A 492 30.76 -15.98 -25.62
C TYR A 492 31.30 -16.94 -26.69
N ALA A 493 30.43 -17.54 -27.51
CA ALA A 493 30.88 -18.38 -28.62
C ALA A 493 31.70 -17.57 -29.64
N ALA A 494 31.28 -16.35 -29.97
CA ALA A 494 32.02 -15.47 -30.88
C ALA A 494 33.38 -15.03 -30.28
N LEU A 495 33.43 -14.69 -28.99
CA LEU A 495 34.67 -14.42 -28.27
C LEU A 495 35.62 -15.62 -28.32
N ASN A 496 35.13 -16.82 -28.01
CA ASN A 496 35.93 -18.05 -28.06
C ASN A 496 36.38 -18.42 -29.48
N ILE A 497 35.56 -18.18 -30.50
CA ILE A 497 35.96 -18.42 -31.90
C ILE A 497 37.14 -17.53 -32.25
N ILE A 498 37.07 -16.25 -31.86
CA ILE A 498 38.17 -15.32 -32.08
C ILE A 498 39.41 -15.80 -31.30
N GLU A 499 39.28 -16.14 -30.02
CA GLU A 499 40.38 -16.62 -29.19
C GLU A 499 40.99 -17.95 -29.65
N ARG A 500 40.19 -18.93 -30.06
CA ARG A 500 40.66 -20.25 -30.52
C ARG A 500 41.25 -20.22 -31.92
N LYS A 501 40.67 -19.45 -32.84
CA LYS A 501 41.22 -19.29 -34.20
C LYS A 501 42.56 -18.55 -34.23
N LEU A 502 42.94 -17.91 -33.12
CA LEU A 502 44.27 -17.36 -32.90
C LEU A 502 45.30 -18.39 -32.42
N ILE A 503 44.87 -19.50 -31.83
CA ILE A 503 45.77 -20.58 -31.38
C ILE A 503 46.17 -21.48 -32.56
N GLN A 504 45.38 -21.48 -33.63
CA GLN A 504 45.52 -22.43 -34.75
C GLN A 504 45.97 -21.81 -36.09
N ASP A 505 46.27 -20.51 -36.19
CA ASP A 505 46.69 -19.83 -37.44
C ASP A 505 45.83 -20.18 -38.68
N GLN A 506 44.55 -20.49 -38.47
CA GLN A 506 43.65 -20.93 -39.53
C GLN A 506 42.43 -20.02 -39.61
N ILE A 507 42.65 -18.79 -40.06
CA ILE A 507 41.57 -17.99 -40.63
C ILE A 507 41.83 -17.80 -42.13
N PRO A 508 41.19 -18.56 -43.02
CA PRO A 508 41.26 -18.30 -44.47
C PRO A 508 40.53 -17.00 -44.90
N THR A 509 40.01 -16.21 -43.95
CA THR A 509 39.22 -14.99 -44.20
C THR A 509 39.90 -13.68 -43.79
N PHE A 510 41.00 -13.74 -43.05
CA PHE A 510 41.81 -12.57 -42.71
C PHE A 510 43.20 -12.84 -43.27
N GLN A 511 43.55 -12.15 -44.35
CA GLN A 511 44.89 -12.20 -44.96
C GLN A 511 45.98 -12.05 -43.88
N ASP A 512 47.17 -12.59 -44.16
CA ASP A 512 48.35 -12.81 -43.31
C ASP A 512 48.89 -11.62 -42.46
N ASN A 513 48.19 -10.48 -42.45
CA ASN A 513 48.57 -9.24 -41.76
C ASN A 513 47.65 -8.85 -40.58
N PHE A 514 46.65 -9.64 -40.21
CA PHE A 514 45.71 -9.26 -39.13
C PHE A 514 46.24 -9.60 -37.72
N ARG A 515 46.83 -8.62 -37.04
CA ARG A 515 47.31 -8.76 -35.66
C ARG A 515 46.19 -8.51 -34.64
N TYR A 516 45.52 -9.57 -34.19
CA TYR A 516 44.47 -9.44 -33.16
C TYR A 516 44.99 -8.91 -31.82
N ASN A 517 46.21 -9.28 -31.44
CA ASN A 517 46.82 -8.84 -30.17
C ASN A 517 47.05 -7.33 -30.13
N SER A 518 47.13 -6.65 -31.28
CA SER A 518 47.22 -5.18 -31.33
C SER A 518 45.85 -4.48 -31.31
N LEU A 519 44.73 -5.22 -31.33
CA LEU A 519 43.41 -4.61 -31.25
C LEU A 519 43.11 -4.16 -29.82
N SER A 520 42.56 -2.94 -29.72
CA SER A 520 41.95 -2.44 -28.50
C SER A 520 40.75 -3.29 -28.08
N LYS A 521 40.38 -3.22 -26.80
CA LYS A 521 39.20 -3.91 -26.25
C LYS A 521 37.90 -3.50 -26.98
N THR A 522 37.71 -2.21 -27.27
CA THR A 522 36.64 -1.73 -28.16
C THR A 522 36.62 -2.48 -29.51
N GLN A 523 37.74 -2.53 -30.22
CA GLN A 523 37.80 -3.14 -31.56
C GLN A 523 37.50 -4.64 -31.51
N LYS A 524 37.90 -5.33 -30.43
CA LYS A 524 37.55 -6.74 -30.21
C LYS A 524 36.03 -6.92 -30.09
N LEU A 525 35.34 -6.07 -29.32
CA LEU A 525 33.87 -6.10 -29.23
C LEU A 525 33.20 -5.77 -30.57
N SER A 526 33.75 -4.83 -31.35
CA SER A 526 33.24 -4.51 -32.68
C SER A 526 33.35 -5.72 -33.63
N LEU A 527 34.45 -6.47 -33.55
CA LEU A 527 34.64 -7.70 -34.33
C LEU A 527 33.65 -8.80 -33.91
N VAL A 528 33.39 -8.95 -32.60
CA VAL A 528 32.37 -9.87 -32.09
C VAL A 528 31.00 -9.52 -32.65
N LEU A 529 30.59 -8.26 -32.58
CA LEU A 529 29.35 -7.77 -33.18
C LEU A 529 29.25 -8.09 -34.67
N TYR A 530 30.34 -7.86 -35.42
CA TYR A 530 30.41 -8.20 -36.84
C TYR A 530 30.20 -9.70 -37.08
N LEU A 531 30.86 -10.58 -36.31
CA LEU A 531 30.70 -12.03 -36.45
C LEU A 531 29.28 -12.52 -36.12
N LEU A 532 28.64 -11.89 -35.13
CA LEU A 532 27.25 -12.17 -34.77
C LEU A 532 26.31 -11.84 -35.93
N GLU A 533 26.46 -10.67 -36.55
CA GLU A 533 25.54 -10.20 -37.59
C GLU A 533 25.88 -10.69 -39.00
N LYS A 534 27.14 -11.05 -39.28
CA LYS A 534 27.57 -11.60 -40.58
C LYS A 534 26.75 -12.83 -40.97
N LYS A 535 26.43 -13.71 -40.02
CA LYS A 535 25.61 -14.91 -40.24
C LYS A 535 24.15 -14.59 -40.57
N HIS A 536 23.71 -13.38 -40.28
CA HIS A 536 22.33 -12.92 -40.47
C HIS A 536 22.21 -11.78 -41.47
N TYR A 537 23.24 -11.55 -42.31
CA TYR A 537 23.26 -10.48 -43.31
C TYR A 537 22.90 -9.11 -42.72
N PHE A 538 23.32 -8.84 -41.47
CA PHE A 538 23.06 -7.57 -40.76
C PHE A 538 21.57 -7.23 -40.60
N SER A 539 20.70 -8.24 -40.59
CA SER A 539 19.25 -8.07 -40.39
C SER A 539 18.84 -7.83 -38.94
N GLY A 540 19.76 -7.97 -37.97
CA GLY A 540 19.49 -7.92 -36.53
C GLY A 540 18.86 -9.20 -35.97
N ASN A 541 18.66 -10.23 -36.80
CA ASN A 541 18.08 -11.51 -36.37
C ASN A 541 19.01 -12.31 -35.44
N GLY A 542 20.28 -11.89 -35.29
CA GLY A 542 21.22 -12.54 -34.36
C GLY A 542 20.80 -12.47 -32.90
N VAL A 543 19.90 -11.55 -32.54
CA VAL A 543 19.34 -11.39 -31.18
C VAL A 543 18.49 -12.58 -30.72
N TRP A 544 17.94 -13.38 -31.64
CA TRP A 544 17.07 -14.50 -31.28
C TRP A 544 17.88 -15.71 -30.79
N ALA A 545 17.45 -16.32 -29.69
CA ALA A 545 18.14 -17.44 -29.04
C ALA A 545 18.05 -18.77 -29.83
N GLU A 546 17.09 -18.89 -30.76
CA GLU A 546 16.84 -20.11 -31.52
C GLU A 546 17.29 -19.95 -32.97
N GLU A 547 18.51 -20.37 -33.26
CA GLU A 547 18.78 -20.99 -34.55
C GLU A 547 18.51 -22.48 -34.37
N LYS A 548 17.35 -22.95 -34.86
CA LYS A 548 17.25 -24.36 -35.23
C LYS A 548 18.37 -24.56 -36.24
N ILE A 549 19.46 -25.21 -35.84
CA ILE A 549 20.52 -25.64 -36.73
C ILE A 549 19.80 -26.43 -37.84
N LYS A 550 19.62 -25.80 -39.01
CA LYS A 550 19.15 -26.52 -40.19
C LYS A 550 20.23 -27.57 -40.44
N TYR A 551 19.83 -28.83 -40.38
CA TYR A 551 20.63 -30.00 -40.76
C TYR A 551 20.98 -29.94 -42.26
N SER A 552 21.77 -28.97 -42.70
CA SER A 552 22.37 -28.94 -44.05
C SER A 552 23.86 -29.27 -44.03
N ASP A 553 24.55 -29.04 -42.92
CA ASP A 553 26.03 -29.10 -42.91
C ASP A 553 26.58 -30.47 -42.48
N LYS A 554 25.71 -31.46 -42.24
CA LYS A 554 26.12 -32.87 -41.99
C LYS A 554 26.44 -33.67 -43.26
N LEU A 555 26.27 -33.10 -44.46
CA LEU A 555 26.61 -33.78 -45.71
C LEU A 555 28.08 -33.66 -46.11
N ASP A 556 28.80 -32.65 -45.59
CA ASP A 556 30.22 -32.44 -45.95
C ASP A 556 31.19 -33.13 -44.97
N GLU A 557 30.81 -33.33 -43.70
CA GLU A 557 31.63 -34.12 -42.76
C GLU A 557 31.62 -35.63 -43.08
N LYS A 558 30.57 -36.14 -43.72
CA LYS A 558 30.52 -37.57 -44.12
C LYS A 558 31.40 -37.90 -45.32
N LYS A 559 31.70 -36.94 -46.21
CA LYS A 559 32.60 -37.15 -47.36
C LYS A 559 34.08 -37.12 -46.98
N LEU A 560 34.45 -36.45 -45.89
CA LEU A 560 35.83 -36.44 -45.39
C LEU A 560 36.16 -37.66 -44.49
N LEU A 561 35.16 -38.30 -43.89
CA LEU A 561 35.35 -39.47 -43.01
C LEU A 561 35.18 -40.82 -43.73
N SER A 562 34.62 -40.85 -44.94
CA SER A 562 34.64 -42.04 -45.80
C SER A 562 35.84 -41.98 -46.73
N GLY A 563 37.02 -42.35 -46.23
CA GLY A 563 38.17 -42.67 -47.07
C GLY A 563 37.88 -43.91 -47.92
N GLN A 564 37.12 -43.74 -49.00
CA GLN A 564 37.01 -44.70 -50.09
C GLN A 564 37.29 -43.95 -51.39
N ILE A 565 38.30 -44.44 -52.09
CA ILE A 565 38.60 -44.22 -53.51
C ILE A 565 37.35 -44.53 -54.33
#